data_AF-A0A7C2L9G0-F1
#
_entry.id   AF-A0A7C2L9G0-F1
#
_cell.length_a   1.000
_cell.length_b   1.000
_cell.length_c   1.000
_cell.angle_alpha   90.00
_cell.angle_beta   90.00
_cell.angle_gamma   90.00
#
_symmetry.space_group_name_H-M   'P 1'
#
loop_
_entity.id
_entity.type
_entity.pdbx_description
1 polymer ?
#
loop_
_entity_poly.entity_id
_entity_poly.type
_entity_poly.pdbx_seq_one_letter_code
_entity_poly.pdbx_strand_id
1 'polypeptide(L)'
;MQKVFQDEAPPGSAEKVLRLSAARGEREAAQIVLRPSHKAQLVNVKVSDLQAGRGVRLGAEAIAIYRVAYIHLPAHGRKYPDPLPPLRLPVDLEPNQNQPLWVSIEVPRDARPGQYRGEIELEMTGGERHLIPIQLRVWSFEIPLKPSMRTAFGLWGDGIARHHGVSSQSGSHRKLMQRYWELLVSRRISPFSIPVDIFSPEAGKYLSDPRLTSFIIPYSDDEAQLRRTVDHLRQGGWLEKGYFYVVDEPVTREQYDRLVEVCQRIQRIDPSLKIVSPYFRNPDFDPEKRPEVLLDGQVNIWCPVTPFFQPDLLRERQQRGEEVWWYVCCGPGKPYANFFVDMDGIDHRILFWQQKMFGVQGLLYWNTIWWDPNSTQDPWEDIATVKNINPQVYGDGSLVYPGKRAGVYGPVTSIRLELICDGTEDYEYLTLYEKEFGATATQEAIRELTRSLTEFEKDPKRLEAVRERIARALDARHSRR
;
A
#
# COMPACT_ATOMS: atom_id res chain seq x y z
N MET A 1 2.49 13.42 -2.05
CA MET A 1 3.92 13.81 -2.13
C MET A 1 4.48 13.73 -3.57
N GLN A 2 5.53 14.51 -3.90
CA GLN A 2 6.25 14.45 -5.19
C GLN A 2 7.54 13.60 -5.10
N LYS A 3 7.93 12.96 -6.21
CA LYS A 3 9.22 12.26 -6.35
C LYS A 3 10.30 13.29 -6.71
N VAL A 4 11.36 13.37 -5.92
CA VAL A 4 12.46 14.33 -6.12
C VAL A 4 13.61 13.64 -6.84
N PHE A 5 13.89 14.05 -8.07
CA PHE A 5 15.00 13.48 -8.85
C PHE A 5 16.34 14.13 -8.52
N GLN A 6 17.45 13.41 -8.72
CA GLN A 6 18.80 13.91 -8.39
C GLN A 6 19.15 15.19 -9.16
N ASP A 7 18.75 15.25 -10.43
CA ASP A 7 19.03 16.30 -11.40
C ASP A 7 17.97 17.41 -11.44
N GLU A 8 16.87 17.26 -10.69
CA GLU A 8 15.79 18.23 -10.66
C GLU A 8 16.25 19.56 -10.02
N ALA A 9 15.86 20.67 -10.63
CA ALA A 9 16.14 21.99 -10.09
C ALA A 9 15.37 22.20 -8.76
N PRO A 10 15.97 22.86 -7.76
CA PRO A 10 15.25 23.21 -6.54
C PRO A 10 14.06 24.12 -6.89
N PRO A 11 12.95 24.06 -6.13
CA PRO A 11 11.83 24.96 -6.35
C PRO A 11 12.27 26.41 -6.13
N GLY A 12 11.64 27.36 -6.84
CA GLY A 12 11.97 28.79 -6.73
C GLY A 12 11.80 29.37 -5.31
N SER A 13 11.02 28.70 -4.46
CA SER A 13 11.00 28.90 -3.01
C SER A 13 10.77 27.57 -2.31
N ALA A 14 11.40 27.38 -1.14
CA ALA A 14 11.20 26.23 -0.29
C ALA A 14 10.94 26.70 1.15
N GLU A 15 9.84 26.25 1.74
CA GLU A 15 9.64 26.42 3.18
C GLU A 15 10.68 25.59 3.93
N LYS A 16 11.43 26.23 4.84
CA LYS A 16 12.39 25.56 5.72
C LYS A 16 11.72 25.07 6.99
N VAL A 17 10.52 24.49 6.87
CA VAL A 17 9.73 23.94 7.99
C VAL A 17 8.93 22.75 7.47
N LEU A 18 8.92 21.66 8.23
CA LEU A 18 8.05 20.51 7.96
C LEU A 18 6.69 20.77 8.60
N ARG A 19 5.65 20.91 7.79
CA ARG A 19 4.26 21.09 8.23
C ARG A 19 3.46 19.85 7.90
N LEU A 20 2.98 19.17 8.93
CA LEU A 20 2.24 17.92 8.81
C LEU A 20 0.95 18.01 9.64
N SER A 21 -0.07 17.27 9.23
CA SER A 21 -1.28 17.07 10.00
C SER A 21 -1.70 15.61 9.92
N ALA A 22 -2.01 15.01 11.06
CA ALA A 22 -2.25 13.57 11.18
C ALA A 22 -3.35 13.29 12.20
N ALA A 23 -4.17 12.29 11.92
CA ALA A 23 -5.09 11.71 12.88
C ALA A 23 -4.33 10.84 13.87
N ARG A 24 -4.98 10.46 14.97
CA ARG A 24 -4.42 9.46 15.88
C ARG A 24 -4.39 8.09 15.18
N GLY A 25 -3.29 7.36 15.33
CA GLY A 25 -3.09 6.05 14.68
C GLY A 25 -2.72 6.10 13.20
N GLU A 26 -2.26 7.27 12.72
CA GLU A 26 -1.85 7.54 11.35
C GLU A 26 -0.33 7.71 11.22
N ARG A 27 0.19 7.47 10.02
CA ARG A 27 1.55 7.82 9.63
C ARG A 27 1.51 8.94 8.60
N GLU A 28 2.33 9.96 8.79
CA GLU A 28 2.49 11.04 7.81
C GLU A 28 3.95 11.24 7.47
N ALA A 29 4.22 11.70 6.26
CA ALA A 29 5.59 11.90 5.80
C ALA A 29 5.83 13.27 5.18
N ALA A 30 7.08 13.71 5.24
CA ALA A 30 7.61 14.85 4.51
C ALA A 30 9.02 14.55 4.00
N GLN A 31 9.54 15.39 3.09
CA GLN A 31 10.91 15.29 2.61
C GLN A 31 11.73 16.53 2.98
N ILE A 32 12.96 16.31 3.43
CA ILE A 32 14.02 17.33 3.48
C ILE A 32 14.96 17.05 2.32
N VAL A 33 15.19 18.02 1.44
CA VAL A 33 16.08 17.85 0.28
C VAL A 33 17.41 18.56 0.53
N LEU A 34 18.49 17.79 0.57
CA LEU A 34 19.85 18.31 0.65
C LEU A 34 20.41 18.47 -0.77
N ARG A 35 20.94 19.66 -1.08
CA ARG A 35 21.58 19.95 -2.38
C ARG A 35 22.77 20.89 -2.15
N PRO A 36 23.97 20.35 -1.91
CA PRO A 36 25.12 21.19 -1.64
C PRO A 36 25.70 21.79 -2.93
N SER A 37 26.35 22.95 -2.84
CA SER A 37 27.07 23.57 -3.96
C SER A 37 28.46 22.98 -4.20
N HIS A 38 28.97 22.22 -3.22
CA HIS A 38 30.27 21.56 -3.22
C HIS A 38 30.13 20.18 -2.58
N LYS A 39 31.17 19.35 -2.67
CA LYS A 39 31.12 18.01 -2.08
C LYS A 39 31.08 18.13 -0.56
N ALA A 40 30.12 17.45 0.07
CA ALA A 40 29.90 17.50 1.51
C ALA A 40 29.47 16.13 2.03
N GLN A 41 29.46 15.95 3.36
CA GLN A 41 28.83 14.79 3.98
C GLN A 41 27.91 15.24 5.10
N LEU A 42 26.74 14.62 5.19
CA LEU A 42 25.92 14.65 6.39
C LEU A 42 26.50 13.65 7.39
N VAL A 43 26.96 14.11 8.53
CA VAL A 43 27.69 13.30 9.52
C VAL A 43 26.88 13.01 10.79
N ASN A 44 25.89 13.84 11.10
CA ASN A 44 25.01 13.65 12.25
C ASN A 44 23.57 14.09 11.94
N VAL A 45 22.61 13.43 12.56
CA VAL A 45 21.21 13.85 12.56
C VAL A 45 20.66 13.65 13.97
N LYS A 46 20.08 14.71 14.54
CA LYS A 46 19.36 14.64 15.82
C LYS A 46 17.91 15.05 15.61
N VAL A 47 17.03 14.37 16.31
CA VAL A 47 15.59 14.65 16.30
C VAL A 47 15.19 14.95 17.74
N SER A 48 14.45 16.04 17.95
CA SER A 48 13.88 16.36 19.25
C SER A 48 12.53 15.70 19.46
N ASP A 49 12.14 15.55 20.73
CA ASP A 49 10.74 15.27 21.08
C ASP A 49 9.83 16.36 20.49
N LEU A 50 8.67 15.96 19.99
CA LEU A 50 7.63 16.91 19.59
C LEU A 50 6.81 17.29 20.82
N GLN A 51 6.74 18.58 21.14
CA GLN A 51 6.08 19.08 22.36
C GLN A 51 4.79 19.84 22.05
N ALA A 52 3.75 19.60 22.85
CA ALA A 52 2.46 20.31 22.80
C ALA A 52 2.12 20.90 24.18
N GLY A 53 2.77 22.02 24.54
CA GLY A 53 2.56 22.62 25.86
C GLY A 53 3.16 21.79 27.01
N ARG A 54 2.78 22.10 28.26
CA ARG A 54 3.46 21.54 29.43
C ARG A 54 3.12 20.07 29.66
N GLY A 55 4.11 19.19 29.49
CA GLY A 55 4.02 17.77 29.83
C GLY A 55 3.36 16.88 28.78
N VAL A 56 2.98 17.41 27.62
CA VAL A 56 2.46 16.63 26.50
C VAL A 56 3.54 16.58 25.41
N ARG A 57 3.96 15.37 25.05
CA ARG A 57 4.98 15.15 24.03
C ARG A 57 4.75 13.86 23.25
N LEU A 58 5.26 13.83 22.02
CA LEU A 58 5.58 12.62 21.30
C LEU A 58 7.10 12.48 21.34
N GLY A 59 7.59 11.33 21.79
CA GLY A 59 9.03 11.11 21.86
C GLY A 59 9.65 11.06 20.46
N ALA A 60 10.95 11.36 20.36
CA ALA A 60 11.68 11.32 19.09
C ALA A 60 11.59 9.96 18.37
N GLU A 61 11.29 8.86 19.08
CA GLU A 61 11.04 7.53 18.50
C GLU A 61 9.83 7.46 17.57
N ALA A 62 8.90 8.42 17.65
CA ALA A 62 7.79 8.55 16.71
C ALA A 62 8.25 8.99 15.31
N ILE A 63 9.49 9.46 15.17
CA ILE A 63 10.03 10.02 13.94
C ILE A 63 11.12 9.09 13.40
N ALA A 64 10.90 8.56 12.20
CA ALA A 64 11.89 7.79 11.46
C ALA A 64 12.41 8.60 10.27
N ILE A 65 13.72 8.54 10.04
CA ILE A 65 14.38 9.19 8.89
C ILE A 65 14.99 8.12 7.99
N TYR A 66 14.61 8.15 6.73
CA TYR A 66 15.11 7.28 5.68
C TYR A 66 15.88 8.09 4.65
N ARG A 67 16.93 7.50 4.09
CA ARG A 67 17.56 8.06 2.89
C ARG A 67 16.70 7.67 1.70
N VAL A 68 16.30 8.62 0.86
CA VAL A 68 15.71 8.26 -0.44
C VAL A 68 16.82 7.75 -1.34
N ALA A 69 16.78 6.45 -1.65
CA ALA A 69 17.70 5.83 -2.58
C ALA A 69 17.14 5.89 -4.01
N TYR A 70 18.02 5.72 -4.97
CA TYR A 70 17.72 5.82 -6.38
C TYR A 70 18.02 4.50 -7.10
N ILE A 71 17.11 4.06 -7.96
CA ILE A 71 17.26 2.88 -8.81
C ILE A 71 17.29 3.29 -10.29
N HIS A 72 18.09 2.59 -11.10
CA HIS A 72 18.15 2.88 -12.52
C HIS A 72 17.02 2.18 -13.26
N LEU A 73 16.30 2.91 -14.12
CA LEU A 73 15.34 2.31 -15.04
C LEU A 73 15.90 2.39 -16.47
N PRO A 74 16.44 1.28 -17.02
CA PRO A 74 17.17 1.29 -18.29
C PRO A 74 16.39 1.91 -19.46
N ALA A 75 15.10 1.63 -19.60
CA ALA A 75 14.27 2.17 -20.70
C ALA A 75 14.10 3.69 -20.64
N HIS A 76 14.29 4.31 -19.46
CA HIS A 76 14.22 5.76 -19.30
C HIS A 76 15.59 6.42 -19.28
N GLY A 77 16.69 5.66 -19.23
CA GLY A 77 18.05 6.19 -19.12
C GLY A 77 18.26 7.07 -17.88
N ARG A 78 17.43 6.92 -16.83
CA ARG A 78 17.38 7.80 -15.66
C ARG A 78 17.27 7.01 -14.36
N LYS A 79 17.68 7.63 -13.27
CA LYS A 79 17.51 7.10 -11.92
C LYS A 79 16.23 7.65 -11.27
N TYR A 80 15.42 6.76 -10.68
CA TYR A 80 14.17 7.10 -10.02
C TYR A 80 14.28 6.93 -8.50
N PRO A 81 13.77 7.87 -7.70
CA PRO A 81 13.70 7.71 -6.25
C PRO A 81 12.59 6.70 -5.92
N ASP A 82 12.93 5.63 -5.18
CA ASP A 82 11.90 4.70 -4.70
C ASP A 82 12.28 4.00 -3.39
N PRO A 83 13.42 3.29 -3.24
CA PRO A 83 13.73 2.63 -1.98
C PRO A 83 13.94 3.63 -0.83
N LEU A 84 13.45 3.27 0.35
CA LEU A 84 13.58 4.05 1.58
C LEU A 84 14.39 3.29 2.64
N PRO A 85 15.70 3.03 2.44
CA PRO A 85 16.53 2.44 3.49
C PRO A 85 16.64 3.36 4.71
N PRO A 86 16.69 2.81 5.94
CA PRO A 86 16.98 3.61 7.14
C PRO A 86 18.25 4.44 6.94
N LEU A 87 18.23 5.68 7.43
CA LEU A 87 19.37 6.58 7.28
C LEU A 87 20.62 5.99 7.96
N ARG A 88 21.71 5.90 7.21
CA ARG A 88 23.04 5.51 7.70
C ARG A 88 24.01 6.64 7.43
N LEU A 89 24.73 7.04 8.48
CA LEU A 89 25.69 8.14 8.44
C LEU A 89 27.12 7.58 8.39
N PRO A 90 28.06 8.32 7.75
CA PRO A 90 27.83 9.54 7.00
C PRO A 90 27.11 9.29 5.66
N VAL A 91 26.44 10.32 5.12
CA VAL A 91 25.90 10.31 3.75
C VAL A 91 26.73 11.25 2.89
N ASP A 92 27.36 10.70 1.85
CA ASP A 92 28.05 11.48 0.82
C ASP A 92 27.04 12.27 -0.02
N LEU A 93 27.30 13.57 -0.17
CA LEU A 93 26.50 14.49 -0.98
C LEU A 93 27.35 15.05 -2.11
N GLU A 94 26.91 14.81 -3.35
CA GLU A 94 27.58 15.34 -4.54
C GLU A 94 27.09 16.76 -4.86
N PRO A 95 27.98 17.64 -5.37
CA PRO A 95 27.61 19.00 -5.75
C PRO A 95 26.44 19.02 -6.74
N ASN A 96 25.47 19.89 -6.51
CA ASN A 96 24.33 20.10 -7.40
C ASN A 96 23.51 18.83 -7.68
N GLN A 97 23.47 17.89 -6.74
CA GLN A 97 22.56 16.75 -6.77
C GLN A 97 21.64 16.78 -5.56
N ASN A 98 20.36 16.45 -5.78
CA ASN A 98 19.41 16.29 -4.70
C ASN A 98 19.64 14.96 -3.97
N GLN A 99 19.73 15.01 -2.65
CA GLN A 99 19.61 13.88 -1.75
C GLN A 99 18.44 14.12 -0.80
N PRO A 100 17.26 13.57 -1.08
CA PRO A 100 16.12 13.67 -0.19
C PRO A 100 16.30 12.74 1.02
N LEU A 101 15.86 13.22 2.16
CA LEU A 101 15.61 12.46 3.38
C LEU A 101 14.10 12.37 3.57
N TRP A 102 13.56 11.16 3.65
CA TRP A 102 12.15 10.91 3.94
C TRP A 102 11.96 10.87 5.46
N VAL A 103 11.19 11.82 5.99
CA VAL A 103 10.86 11.95 7.41
C VAL A 103 9.45 11.42 7.60
N SER A 104 9.31 10.33 8.34
CA SER A 104 8.02 9.71 8.65
C SER A 104 7.70 9.91 10.13
N ILE A 105 6.49 10.34 10.44
CA ILE A 105 5.98 10.52 11.80
C ILE A 105 4.79 9.59 12.01
N GLU A 106 4.91 8.66 12.95
CA GLU A 106 3.82 7.78 13.38
C GLU A 106 3.15 8.36 14.62
N VAL A 107 1.87 8.74 14.50
CA VAL A 107 1.11 9.34 15.60
C VAL A 107 0.45 8.25 16.43
N PRO A 108 0.82 8.07 17.72
CA PRO A 108 0.18 7.10 18.59
C PRO A 108 -1.33 7.30 18.70
N ARG A 109 -2.07 6.20 18.89
CA ARG A 109 -3.54 6.25 19.01
C ARG A 109 -4.02 7.00 20.26
N ASP A 110 -3.20 6.99 21.31
CA ASP A 110 -3.40 7.69 22.58
C ASP A 110 -2.78 9.09 22.61
N ALA A 111 -2.18 9.56 21.51
CA ALA A 111 -1.64 10.91 21.41
C ALA A 111 -2.72 11.96 21.73
N ARG A 112 -2.36 13.02 22.45
CA ARG A 112 -3.30 14.12 22.70
C ARG A 112 -3.46 14.97 21.43
N PRO A 113 -4.67 15.38 21.05
CA PRO A 113 -4.87 16.32 19.96
C PRO A 113 -4.20 17.67 20.26
N GLY A 114 -3.68 18.33 19.23
CA GLY A 114 -3.05 19.65 19.40
C GLY A 114 -1.96 19.96 18.39
N GLN A 115 -1.29 21.09 18.63
CA GLN A 115 -0.16 21.56 17.84
C GLN A 115 1.13 21.18 18.55
N TYR A 116 1.93 20.34 17.89
CA TYR A 116 3.22 19.87 18.35
C TYR A 116 4.34 20.59 17.60
N ARG A 117 5.42 20.89 18.31
CA ARG A 117 6.62 21.52 17.75
C ARG A 117 7.87 20.74 18.17
N GLY A 118 8.78 20.58 17.22
CA GLY A 118 10.11 20.03 17.43
C GLY A 118 11.02 20.45 16.28
N GLU A 119 12.12 19.74 16.11
CA GLU A 119 13.13 20.07 15.11
C GLU A 119 14.01 18.87 14.77
N ILE A 120 14.58 18.92 13.57
CA ILE A 120 15.65 18.04 13.12
C ILE A 120 16.91 18.89 12.94
N GLU A 121 17.97 18.53 13.66
CA GLU A 121 19.30 19.10 13.50
C GLU A 121 20.10 18.21 12.54
N LEU A 122 20.60 18.80 11.45
CA LEU A 122 21.49 18.17 10.49
C LEU A 122 22.89 18.76 10.66
N GLU A 123 23.90 17.91 10.85
CA GLU A 123 25.30 18.31 10.98
C GLU A 123 26.11 17.84 9.78
N MET A 124 26.79 18.78 9.14
CA MET A 124 27.66 18.54 7.99
C MET A 124 29.13 18.41 8.45
N THR A 125 29.97 17.79 7.60
CA THR A 125 31.43 17.84 7.80
C THR A 125 31.91 19.29 7.93
N GLY A 126 32.82 19.56 8.87
CA GLY A 126 33.27 20.91 9.18
C GLY A 126 32.44 21.66 10.23
N GLY A 127 31.39 21.02 10.77
CA GLY A 127 30.61 21.54 11.90
C GLY A 127 29.48 22.50 11.52
N GLU A 128 29.19 22.67 10.23
CA GLU A 128 28.01 23.40 9.77
C GLU A 128 26.74 22.65 10.22
N ARG A 129 25.76 23.39 10.77
CA ARG A 129 24.51 22.84 11.29
C ARG A 129 23.30 23.51 10.67
N HIS A 130 22.30 22.71 10.33
CA HIS A 130 21.00 23.19 9.87
C HIS A 130 19.90 22.70 10.80
N LEU A 131 19.10 23.62 11.32
CA LEU A 131 17.91 23.32 12.12
C LEU A 131 16.67 23.40 11.24
N ILE A 132 15.92 22.31 11.17
CA ILE A 132 14.68 22.20 10.39
C ILE A 132 13.52 22.03 11.38
N PRO A 133 12.70 23.08 11.62
CA PRO A 133 11.54 22.99 12.49
C PRO A 133 10.50 22.00 11.98
N ILE A 134 9.87 21.28 12.91
CA ILE A 134 8.69 20.44 12.69
C ILE A 134 7.48 21.13 13.34
N GLN A 135 6.39 21.23 12.58
CA GLN A 135 5.06 21.60 13.07
C GLN A 135 4.09 20.49 12.69
N LEU A 136 3.64 19.74 13.70
CA LEU A 136 2.69 18.65 13.54
C LEU A 136 1.37 19.01 14.20
N ARG A 137 0.28 18.95 13.44
CA ARG A 137 -1.06 18.99 14.00
C ARG A 137 -1.59 17.58 14.20
N VAL A 138 -1.88 17.22 15.44
CA VAL A 138 -2.62 15.98 15.76
C VAL A 138 -4.11 16.32 15.84
N TRP A 139 -4.91 15.74 14.95
CA TRP A 139 -6.37 15.91 14.93
C TRP A 139 -7.05 15.23 16.12
N SER A 140 -8.26 15.69 16.45
CA SER A 140 -9.02 15.13 17.57
C SER A 140 -9.61 13.75 17.32
N PHE A 141 -9.79 13.35 16.06
CA PHE A 141 -10.26 12.03 15.67
C PHE A 141 -9.12 11.02 15.47
N GLU A 142 -9.50 9.74 15.42
CA GLU A 142 -8.61 8.60 15.23
C GLU A 142 -9.06 7.82 13.98
N ILE A 143 -8.11 7.39 13.14
CA ILE A 143 -8.43 6.45 12.06
C ILE A 143 -8.51 5.02 12.62
N PRO A 144 -9.47 4.19 12.19
CA PRO A 144 -9.73 2.89 12.82
C PRO A 144 -8.52 1.96 12.71
N LEU A 145 -8.32 1.09 13.71
CA LEU A 145 -7.27 0.06 13.68
C LEU A 145 -7.55 -1.03 12.63
N LYS A 146 -8.81 -1.44 12.53
CA LYS A 146 -9.30 -2.31 11.47
C LYS A 146 -9.60 -1.44 10.24
N PRO A 147 -8.91 -1.66 9.10
CA PRO A 147 -9.22 -0.92 7.87
C PRO A 147 -10.67 -1.15 7.42
N SER A 148 -11.29 -0.11 6.85
CA SER A 148 -12.68 -0.11 6.37
C SER A 148 -12.83 -0.81 5.02
N MET A 149 -11.78 -0.79 4.18
CA MET A 149 -11.71 -1.54 2.93
C MET A 149 -10.88 -2.81 3.05
N ARG A 150 -11.07 -3.75 2.13
CA ARG A 150 -10.21 -4.93 1.99
C ARG A 150 -9.04 -4.62 1.06
N THR A 151 -7.91 -5.25 1.35
CA THR A 151 -6.76 -5.32 0.43
C THR A 151 -6.33 -6.78 0.29
N ALA A 152 -5.76 -7.15 -0.83
CA ALA A 152 -5.31 -8.51 -1.09
C ALA A 152 -4.01 -8.46 -1.88
N PHE A 153 -2.86 -8.47 -1.19
CA PHE A 153 -1.56 -8.24 -1.79
C PHE A 153 -0.70 -9.50 -1.70
N GLY A 154 -0.15 -9.96 -2.83
CA GLY A 154 0.69 -11.15 -2.81
C GLY A 154 1.98 -10.97 -2.00
N LEU A 155 2.39 -12.04 -1.33
CA LEU A 155 3.63 -12.12 -0.56
C LEU A 155 4.29 -13.49 -0.79
N TRP A 156 4.62 -13.78 -2.05
CA TRP A 156 5.22 -15.06 -2.43
C TRP A 156 6.70 -15.08 -2.06
N GLY A 157 7.03 -15.84 -1.01
CA GLY A 157 8.32 -15.77 -0.31
C GLY A 157 9.54 -16.36 -1.03
N ASP A 158 9.41 -16.76 -2.29
CA ASP A 158 10.45 -17.49 -3.03
C ASP A 158 11.72 -16.65 -3.21
N GLY A 159 11.57 -15.35 -3.49
CA GLY A 159 12.68 -14.42 -3.63
C GLY A 159 13.41 -14.11 -2.31
N ILE A 160 12.75 -14.24 -1.16
CA ILE A 160 13.32 -13.84 0.14
C ILE A 160 14.55 -14.68 0.49
N ALA A 161 14.49 -16.00 0.30
CA ALA A 161 15.59 -16.90 0.62
C ALA A 161 16.87 -16.51 -0.13
N ARG A 162 16.74 -16.31 -1.45
CA ARG A 162 17.83 -15.92 -2.36
C ARG A 162 18.45 -14.59 -1.98
N HIS A 163 17.64 -13.53 -1.86
CA HIS A 163 18.17 -12.18 -1.63
C HIS A 163 18.73 -11.95 -0.23
N HIS A 164 18.24 -12.70 0.77
CA HIS A 164 18.80 -12.65 2.12
C HIS A 164 19.93 -13.66 2.33
N GLY A 165 20.10 -14.63 1.44
CA GLY A 165 21.11 -15.68 1.54
C GLY A 165 20.83 -16.64 2.69
N VAL A 166 19.57 -17.05 2.84
CA VAL A 166 19.12 -18.02 3.85
C VAL A 166 18.49 -19.23 3.16
N SER A 167 18.54 -20.40 3.78
CA SER A 167 17.85 -21.58 3.25
C SER A 167 16.33 -21.40 3.34
N SER A 168 15.63 -21.77 2.28
CA SER A 168 14.18 -21.97 2.31
C SER A 168 13.81 -22.92 3.45
N GLN A 169 12.68 -22.70 4.13
CA GLN A 169 12.23 -23.46 5.30
C GLN A 169 13.04 -23.29 6.60
N SER A 170 14.15 -22.53 6.58
CA SER A 170 14.89 -22.22 7.82
C SER A 170 14.09 -21.32 8.77
N GLY A 171 14.42 -21.37 10.06
CA GLY A 171 13.87 -20.42 11.05
C GLY A 171 14.15 -18.95 10.69
N SER A 172 15.27 -18.68 10.02
CA SER A 172 15.62 -17.34 9.51
C SER A 172 14.72 -16.91 8.36
N HIS A 173 14.37 -17.81 7.43
CA HIS A 173 13.40 -17.53 6.37
C HIS A 173 12.00 -17.25 6.95
N ARG A 174 11.55 -18.04 7.92
CA ARG A 174 10.28 -17.80 8.63
C ARG A 174 10.24 -16.43 9.33
N LYS A 175 11.32 -16.04 10.02
CA LYS A 175 11.44 -14.71 10.65
C LYS A 175 11.40 -13.58 9.62
N LEU A 176 12.01 -13.78 8.44
CA LEU A 176 11.90 -12.81 7.36
C LEU A 176 10.45 -12.72 6.87
N MET A 177 9.77 -13.83 6.56
CA MET A 177 8.36 -13.82 6.18
C MET A 177 7.47 -13.03 7.17
N GLN A 178 7.70 -13.22 8.48
CA GLN A 178 7.00 -12.47 9.53
C GLN A 178 7.26 -10.96 9.46
N ARG A 179 8.48 -10.53 9.16
CA ARG A 179 8.84 -9.10 9.03
C ARG A 179 8.24 -8.47 7.77
N TYR A 180 8.18 -9.20 6.66
CA TYR A 180 7.50 -8.73 5.45
C TYR A 180 5.99 -8.64 5.67
N TRP A 181 5.39 -9.65 6.32
CA TRP A 181 3.98 -9.62 6.69
C TRP A 181 3.66 -8.43 7.61
N GLU A 182 4.48 -8.20 8.66
CA GLU A 182 4.30 -7.08 9.59
C GLU A 182 4.43 -5.71 8.90
N LEU A 183 5.37 -5.58 7.96
CA LEU A 183 5.47 -4.35 7.16
C LEU A 183 4.15 -4.07 6.43
N LEU A 184 3.54 -5.05 5.76
CA LEU A 184 2.31 -4.85 5.02
C LEU A 184 1.12 -4.52 5.94
N VAL A 185 0.88 -5.30 7.00
CA VAL A 185 -0.28 -5.04 7.88
C VAL A 185 -0.15 -3.75 8.68
N SER A 186 1.08 -3.31 8.99
CA SER A 186 1.33 -1.98 9.60
C SER A 186 1.15 -0.81 8.63
N ARG A 187 0.92 -1.09 7.34
CA ARG A 187 0.50 -0.15 6.29
C ARG A 187 -0.94 -0.43 5.81
N ARG A 188 -1.75 -1.12 6.63
CA ARG A 188 -3.17 -1.43 6.33
C ARG A 188 -3.35 -2.30 5.08
N ILE A 189 -2.31 -3.03 4.70
CA ILE A 189 -2.30 -3.94 3.56
C ILE A 189 -2.35 -5.37 4.07
N SER A 190 -3.35 -6.12 3.64
CA SER A 190 -3.50 -7.54 3.96
C SER A 190 -2.78 -8.40 2.93
N PRO A 191 -1.79 -9.20 3.37
CA PRO A 191 -1.13 -10.16 2.49
C PRO A 191 -2.08 -11.31 2.14
N PHE A 192 -1.88 -11.95 0.98
CA PHE A 192 -2.61 -13.16 0.60
C PHE A 192 -2.55 -14.27 1.65
N SER A 193 -1.43 -14.39 2.38
CA SER A 193 -1.25 -15.46 3.36
C SER A 193 -0.62 -14.93 4.65
N ILE A 194 -0.95 -15.56 5.78
CA ILE A 194 -0.22 -15.39 7.04
C ILE A 194 1.16 -16.09 6.96
N PRO A 195 2.15 -15.73 7.79
CA PRO A 195 3.52 -16.23 7.63
C PRO A 195 3.75 -17.65 8.21
N VAL A 196 2.66 -18.39 8.48
CA VAL A 196 2.65 -19.74 9.05
C VAL A 196 1.51 -20.56 8.42
N ASP A 197 1.52 -21.87 8.62
CA ASP A 197 0.38 -22.71 8.24
C ASP A 197 -0.87 -22.36 9.07
N ILE A 198 -2.06 -22.37 8.45
CA ILE A 198 -3.30 -21.96 9.13
C ILE A 198 -3.72 -22.90 10.27
N PHE A 199 -3.23 -24.16 10.29
CA PHE A 199 -3.44 -25.12 11.37
C PHE A 199 -2.33 -25.07 12.43
N SER A 200 -1.30 -24.24 12.24
CA SER A 200 -0.26 -24.07 13.26
C SER A 200 -0.84 -23.44 14.53
N PRO A 201 -0.33 -23.79 15.73
CA PRO A 201 -0.75 -23.17 16.99
C PRO A 201 -0.61 -21.65 16.99
N GLU A 202 0.35 -21.10 16.23
CA GLU A 202 0.60 -19.66 16.13
C GLU A 202 -0.32 -18.94 15.15
N ALA A 203 -1.08 -19.66 14.30
CA ALA A 203 -1.92 -19.06 13.25
C ALA A 203 -2.91 -18.03 13.83
N GLY A 204 -3.49 -18.34 14.99
CA GLY A 204 -4.45 -17.47 15.67
C GLY A 204 -3.92 -16.08 15.99
N LYS A 205 -2.59 -15.93 16.21
CA LYS A 205 -1.95 -14.62 16.41
C LYS A 205 -2.12 -13.71 15.18
N TYR A 206 -1.94 -14.28 13.99
CA TYR A 206 -2.00 -13.51 12.74
C TYR A 206 -3.44 -13.35 12.24
N LEU A 207 -4.24 -14.42 12.30
CA LEU A 207 -5.63 -14.42 11.84
C LEU A 207 -6.53 -13.52 12.71
N SER A 208 -6.22 -13.40 14.01
CA SER A 208 -6.95 -12.51 14.92
C SER A 208 -6.48 -11.06 14.87
N ASP A 209 -5.39 -10.73 14.16
CA ASP A 209 -4.90 -9.36 14.08
C ASP A 209 -5.97 -8.46 13.43
N PRO A 210 -6.44 -7.38 14.10
CA PRO A 210 -7.49 -6.52 13.57
C PRO A 210 -7.06 -5.77 12.31
N ARG A 211 -5.76 -5.61 12.06
CA ARG A 211 -5.20 -4.96 10.86
C ARG A 211 -5.33 -5.85 9.61
N LEU A 212 -5.42 -7.17 9.79
CA LEU A 212 -5.67 -8.12 8.71
C LEU A 212 -7.17 -8.14 8.38
N THR A 213 -7.51 -7.69 7.18
CA THR A 213 -8.89 -7.66 6.64
C THR A 213 -9.23 -8.86 5.78
N SER A 214 -8.22 -9.49 5.18
CA SER A 214 -8.41 -10.51 4.15
C SER A 214 -7.23 -11.50 4.12
N PHE A 215 -7.50 -12.77 3.78
CA PHE A 215 -6.47 -13.76 3.44
C PHE A 215 -7.05 -14.88 2.55
N ILE A 216 -6.21 -15.52 1.74
CA ILE A 216 -6.58 -16.67 0.91
C ILE A 216 -6.73 -17.90 1.80
N ILE A 217 -7.89 -18.55 1.73
CA ILE A 217 -8.12 -19.85 2.34
C ILE A 217 -7.43 -20.93 1.49
N PRO A 218 -6.57 -21.79 2.08
CA PRO A 218 -6.00 -22.92 1.37
C PRO A 218 -7.09 -23.83 0.79
N TYR A 219 -7.05 -24.02 -0.52
CA TYR A 219 -8.00 -24.87 -1.24
C TYR A 219 -7.49 -26.31 -1.37
N SER A 220 -8.41 -27.27 -1.39
CA SER A 220 -8.14 -28.68 -1.72
C SER A 220 -9.29 -29.24 -2.58
N ASP A 221 -8.94 -30.06 -3.56
CA ASP A 221 -9.93 -30.83 -4.34
C ASP A 221 -10.53 -32.00 -3.53
N ASP A 222 -9.89 -32.39 -2.43
CA ASP A 222 -10.48 -33.25 -1.42
C ASP A 222 -11.47 -32.45 -0.57
N GLU A 223 -12.76 -32.71 -0.77
CA GLU A 223 -13.85 -32.03 -0.08
C GLU A 223 -13.83 -32.25 1.44
N ALA A 224 -13.36 -33.40 1.93
CA ALA A 224 -13.23 -33.64 3.36
C ALA A 224 -12.15 -32.75 3.97
N GLN A 225 -11.02 -32.59 3.27
CA GLN A 225 -9.95 -31.67 3.68
C GLN A 225 -10.42 -30.21 3.59
N LEU A 226 -11.11 -29.84 2.52
CA LEU A 226 -11.65 -28.48 2.34
C LEU A 226 -12.65 -28.13 3.45
N ARG A 227 -13.56 -29.06 3.80
CA ARG A 227 -14.50 -28.89 4.92
C ARG A 227 -13.76 -28.73 6.24
N ARG A 228 -12.72 -29.54 6.50
CA ARG A 228 -11.88 -29.40 7.70
C ARG A 228 -11.23 -28.01 7.79
N THR A 229 -10.73 -27.48 6.68
CA THR A 229 -10.17 -26.11 6.63
C THR A 229 -11.22 -25.07 6.96
N VAL A 230 -12.41 -25.14 6.35
CA VAL A 230 -13.50 -24.20 6.60
C VAL A 230 -13.96 -24.27 8.06
N ASP A 231 -14.15 -25.47 8.62
CA ASP A 231 -14.60 -25.65 10.00
C ASP A 231 -13.57 -25.14 11.01
N HIS A 232 -12.28 -25.37 10.77
CA HIS A 232 -11.19 -24.81 11.60
C HIS A 232 -11.24 -23.27 11.62
N LEU A 233 -11.36 -22.64 10.46
CA LEU A 233 -11.46 -21.17 10.36
C LEU A 233 -12.76 -20.64 10.96
N ARG A 234 -13.87 -21.37 10.86
CA ARG A 234 -15.16 -21.02 11.47
C ARG A 234 -15.08 -21.07 13.00
N GLN A 235 -14.52 -22.16 13.55
CA GLN A 235 -14.33 -22.32 15.00
C GLN A 235 -13.39 -21.28 15.59
N GLY A 236 -12.35 -20.86 14.84
CA GLY A 236 -11.46 -19.78 15.23
C GLY A 236 -12.04 -18.37 15.09
N GLY A 237 -13.21 -18.21 14.46
CA GLY A 237 -13.81 -16.90 14.20
C GLY A 237 -13.09 -16.07 13.12
N TRP A 238 -12.34 -16.73 12.23
CA TRP A 238 -11.51 -16.08 11.21
C TRP A 238 -12.11 -16.16 9.80
N LEU A 239 -13.14 -16.98 9.60
CA LEU A 239 -13.71 -17.28 8.27
C LEU A 239 -14.16 -16.03 7.51
N GLU A 240 -14.69 -15.01 8.19
CA GLU A 240 -15.14 -13.74 7.58
C GLU A 240 -14.04 -12.97 6.84
N LYS A 241 -12.78 -13.14 7.26
CA LYS A 241 -11.61 -12.55 6.59
C LYS A 241 -11.14 -13.43 5.42
N GLY A 242 -11.49 -14.70 5.41
CA GLY A 242 -11.06 -15.64 4.39
C GLY A 242 -11.81 -15.46 3.07
N TYR A 243 -11.13 -15.74 1.96
CA TYR A 243 -11.73 -15.90 0.64
C TYR A 243 -10.95 -16.96 -0.15
N PHE A 244 -11.60 -17.59 -1.13
CA PHE A 244 -10.96 -18.51 -2.07
C PHE A 244 -10.54 -17.78 -3.33
N TYR A 245 -9.32 -18.06 -3.78
CA TYR A 245 -8.76 -17.59 -5.05
C TYR A 245 -7.93 -18.74 -5.61
N VAL A 246 -8.51 -19.45 -6.59
CA VAL A 246 -8.00 -20.75 -7.07
C VAL A 246 -7.67 -20.73 -8.55
N VAL A 247 -8.55 -20.17 -9.37
CA VAL A 247 -8.33 -20.01 -10.82
C VAL A 247 -8.09 -18.53 -11.10
N ASP A 248 -6.92 -18.25 -11.68
CA ASP A 248 -6.47 -16.91 -12.02
C ASP A 248 -6.78 -16.58 -13.47
N GLU A 249 -7.39 -15.41 -13.69
CA GLU A 249 -7.70 -14.81 -15.00
C GLU A 249 -8.11 -15.83 -16.09
N PRO A 250 -9.20 -16.59 -15.89
CA PRO A 250 -9.61 -17.60 -16.85
C PRO A 250 -9.97 -16.96 -18.19
N VAL A 251 -9.47 -17.54 -19.29
CA VAL A 251 -9.75 -17.12 -20.67
C VAL A 251 -10.18 -18.28 -21.57
N THR A 252 -9.77 -19.51 -21.29
CA THR A 252 -10.16 -20.70 -22.06
C THR A 252 -11.37 -21.40 -21.45
N ARG A 253 -12.02 -22.28 -22.24
CA ARG A 253 -13.19 -23.04 -21.78
C ARG A 253 -12.82 -23.93 -20.59
N GLU A 254 -11.66 -24.58 -20.64
CA GLU A 254 -11.18 -25.47 -19.60
C GLU A 254 -10.94 -24.72 -18.28
N GLN A 255 -10.41 -23.49 -18.34
CA GLN A 255 -10.21 -22.66 -17.15
C GLN A 255 -11.55 -22.23 -16.53
N TYR A 256 -12.54 -21.87 -17.35
CA TYR A 256 -13.89 -21.55 -16.87
C TYR A 256 -14.57 -22.78 -16.27
N ASP A 257 -14.53 -23.93 -16.95
CA ASP A 257 -15.11 -25.19 -16.46
C ASP A 257 -14.47 -25.58 -15.13
N ARG A 258 -13.15 -25.41 -15.00
CA ARG A 258 -12.42 -25.61 -13.74
C ARG A 258 -12.86 -24.63 -12.65
N LEU A 259 -13.02 -23.34 -12.97
CA LEU A 259 -13.49 -22.35 -11.99
C LEU A 259 -14.90 -22.71 -11.50
N VAL A 260 -15.81 -23.09 -12.41
CA VAL A 260 -17.16 -23.54 -12.07
C VAL A 260 -17.13 -24.77 -11.16
N GLU A 261 -16.30 -25.76 -11.48
CA GLU A 261 -16.13 -26.97 -10.64
C GLU A 261 -15.68 -26.60 -9.21
N VAL A 262 -14.67 -25.72 -9.10
CA VAL A 262 -14.16 -25.21 -7.82
C VAL A 262 -15.26 -24.48 -7.05
N CYS A 263 -15.97 -23.56 -7.70
CA CYS A 263 -17.06 -22.79 -7.09
C CYS A 263 -18.16 -23.71 -6.56
N GLN A 264 -18.62 -24.67 -7.36
CA GLN A 264 -19.63 -25.64 -6.94
C GLN A 264 -19.16 -26.49 -5.76
N ARG A 265 -17.89 -26.91 -5.72
CA ARG A 265 -17.33 -27.65 -4.58
C ARG A 265 -17.34 -26.80 -3.30
N ILE A 266 -16.92 -25.54 -3.37
CA ILE A 266 -16.92 -24.63 -2.23
C ILE A 266 -18.36 -24.35 -1.76
N GLN A 267 -19.28 -24.07 -2.68
CA GLN A 267 -20.68 -23.77 -2.38
C GLN A 267 -21.43 -24.95 -1.75
N ARG A 268 -21.09 -26.19 -2.10
CA ARG A 268 -21.63 -27.40 -1.43
C ARG A 268 -21.19 -27.52 0.03
N ILE A 269 -20.08 -26.91 0.42
CA ILE A 269 -19.66 -26.83 1.82
C ILE A 269 -20.43 -25.73 2.54
N ASP A 270 -20.42 -24.53 1.98
CA ASP A 270 -21.17 -23.37 2.48
C ASP A 270 -21.28 -22.30 1.37
N PRO A 271 -22.50 -21.95 0.91
CA PRO A 271 -22.71 -20.99 -0.17
C PRO A 271 -22.35 -19.54 0.21
N SER A 272 -22.17 -19.21 1.50
CA SER A 272 -21.72 -17.87 1.90
C SER A 272 -20.21 -17.67 1.82
N LEU A 273 -19.44 -18.71 1.49
CA LEU A 273 -17.99 -18.62 1.37
C LEU A 273 -17.59 -17.69 0.22
N LYS A 274 -16.62 -16.82 0.48
CA LYS A 274 -16.17 -15.82 -0.47
C LYS A 274 -15.26 -16.43 -1.53
N ILE A 275 -15.52 -16.14 -2.80
CA ILE A 275 -14.76 -16.65 -3.95
C ILE A 275 -14.50 -15.50 -4.90
N VAL A 276 -13.23 -15.29 -5.23
CA VAL A 276 -12.76 -14.31 -6.21
C VAL A 276 -12.04 -15.01 -7.35
N SER A 277 -12.24 -14.51 -8.57
CA SER A 277 -11.37 -14.76 -9.71
C SER A 277 -11.23 -13.44 -10.46
N PRO A 278 -10.01 -12.88 -10.56
CA PRO A 278 -9.79 -11.66 -11.32
C PRO A 278 -9.93 -11.91 -12.82
N TYR A 279 -10.25 -10.87 -13.59
CA TYR A 279 -10.41 -10.97 -15.03
C TYR A 279 -10.10 -9.65 -15.75
N PHE A 280 -9.52 -9.74 -16.94
CA PHE A 280 -9.13 -8.57 -17.75
C PHE A 280 -9.75 -8.51 -19.14
N ARG A 281 -10.44 -9.58 -19.57
CA ARG A 281 -11.06 -9.66 -20.90
C ARG A 281 -12.22 -10.66 -20.94
N ASN A 282 -12.96 -10.64 -22.05
CA ASN A 282 -13.92 -11.69 -22.40
C ASN A 282 -13.18 -13.01 -22.71
N PRO A 283 -13.80 -14.18 -22.46
CA PRO A 283 -13.20 -15.47 -22.76
C PRO A 283 -13.03 -15.70 -24.26
N ASP A 284 -12.02 -16.48 -24.62
CA ASP A 284 -11.65 -16.78 -26.00
C ASP A 284 -12.69 -17.65 -26.70
N PHE A 285 -13.41 -18.49 -25.95
CA PHE A 285 -14.39 -19.43 -26.48
C PHE A 285 -15.80 -18.85 -26.67
N ASP A 286 -16.08 -17.67 -26.11
CA ASP A 286 -17.35 -16.96 -26.28
C ASP A 286 -17.11 -15.43 -26.16
N PRO A 287 -16.43 -14.81 -27.14
CA PRO A 287 -15.97 -13.42 -27.03
C PRO A 287 -17.08 -12.38 -26.88
N GLU A 288 -18.32 -12.74 -27.22
CA GLU A 288 -19.51 -11.89 -27.08
C GLU A 288 -20.05 -11.86 -25.65
N LYS A 289 -19.69 -12.84 -24.81
CA LYS A 289 -20.13 -12.91 -23.43
C LYS A 289 -19.08 -12.36 -22.49
N ARG A 290 -19.55 -11.58 -21.51
CA ARG A 290 -18.69 -11.06 -20.47
C ARG A 290 -18.50 -12.06 -19.31
N PRO A 291 -17.38 -11.99 -18.57
CA PRO A 291 -17.18 -12.79 -17.36
C PRO A 291 -18.31 -12.62 -16.35
N GLU A 292 -18.88 -11.42 -16.22
CA GLU A 292 -19.99 -11.15 -15.31
C GLU A 292 -21.28 -11.91 -15.64
N VAL A 293 -21.44 -12.37 -16.89
CA VAL A 293 -22.58 -13.19 -17.31
C VAL A 293 -22.28 -14.68 -17.09
N LEU A 294 -21.08 -15.11 -17.46
CA LEU A 294 -20.70 -16.52 -17.41
C LEU A 294 -20.43 -17.04 -15.99
N LEU A 295 -19.98 -16.17 -15.10
CA LEU A 295 -19.65 -16.51 -13.72
C LEU A 295 -20.77 -16.12 -12.74
N ASP A 296 -21.94 -15.72 -13.23
CA ASP A 296 -23.09 -15.40 -12.37
C ASP A 296 -23.47 -16.63 -11.53
N GLY A 297 -23.62 -16.42 -10.22
CA GLY A 297 -23.88 -17.48 -9.25
C GLY A 297 -22.68 -18.38 -8.96
N GLN A 298 -21.51 -18.15 -9.55
CA GLN A 298 -20.28 -18.91 -9.30
C GLN A 298 -19.37 -18.18 -8.32
N VAL A 299 -19.05 -16.92 -8.62
CA VAL A 299 -18.24 -16.05 -7.76
C VAL A 299 -19.13 -15.05 -7.02
N ASN A 300 -18.66 -14.54 -5.88
CA ASN A 300 -19.34 -13.50 -5.11
C ASN A 300 -18.40 -12.35 -4.70
N ILE A 301 -17.16 -12.38 -5.20
CA ILE A 301 -16.27 -11.23 -5.27
C ILE A 301 -15.91 -11.02 -6.75
N TRP A 302 -16.42 -9.95 -7.34
CA TRP A 302 -16.09 -9.54 -8.70
C TRP A 302 -14.80 -8.72 -8.70
N CYS A 303 -13.83 -9.05 -9.55
CA CYS A 303 -12.52 -8.40 -9.52
C CYS A 303 -11.97 -8.10 -10.92
N PRO A 304 -12.58 -7.19 -11.69
CA PRO A 304 -12.04 -6.77 -12.97
C PRO A 304 -10.74 -5.96 -12.80
N VAL A 305 -9.89 -5.98 -13.83
CA VAL A 305 -8.83 -4.96 -13.97
C VAL A 305 -9.49 -3.59 -14.17
N THR A 306 -8.89 -2.51 -13.68
CA THR A 306 -9.52 -1.19 -13.68
C THR A 306 -10.05 -0.71 -15.06
N PRO A 307 -9.39 -0.95 -16.22
CA PRO A 307 -9.96 -0.62 -17.53
C PRO A 307 -11.20 -1.42 -17.92
N PHE A 308 -11.38 -2.61 -17.34
CA PHE A 308 -12.50 -3.51 -17.63
C PHE A 308 -13.67 -3.33 -16.66
N PHE A 309 -13.50 -2.48 -15.64
CA PHE A 309 -14.51 -2.14 -14.65
C PHE A 309 -15.78 -1.56 -15.29
N GLN A 310 -16.95 -2.11 -14.94
CA GLN A 310 -18.26 -1.67 -15.40
C GLN A 310 -19.08 -1.16 -14.19
N PRO A 311 -19.13 0.17 -13.94
CA PRO A 311 -19.72 0.71 -12.72
C PRO A 311 -21.17 0.30 -12.47
N ASP A 312 -22.02 0.37 -13.50
CA ASP A 312 -23.46 0.09 -13.34
C ASP A 312 -23.72 -1.41 -13.10
N LEU A 313 -23.08 -2.27 -13.90
CA LEU A 313 -23.19 -3.73 -13.74
C LEU A 313 -22.72 -4.19 -12.35
N LEU A 314 -21.61 -3.64 -11.87
CA LEU A 314 -21.05 -4.02 -10.58
C LEU A 314 -21.85 -3.43 -9.41
N ARG A 315 -22.51 -2.28 -9.59
CA ARG A 315 -23.48 -1.77 -8.62
C ARG A 315 -24.69 -2.71 -8.48
N GLU A 316 -25.17 -3.31 -9.56
CA GLU A 316 -26.22 -4.34 -9.49
C GLU A 316 -25.76 -5.57 -8.69
N ARG A 317 -24.50 -5.99 -8.86
CA ARG A 317 -23.90 -7.07 -8.04
C ARG A 317 -23.87 -6.72 -6.56
N GLN A 318 -23.47 -5.50 -6.20
CA GLN A 318 -23.47 -5.03 -4.81
C GLN A 318 -24.87 -5.01 -4.19
N GLN A 319 -25.91 -4.67 -4.95
CA GLN A 319 -27.31 -4.72 -4.50
C GLN A 319 -27.78 -6.15 -4.19
N ARG A 320 -27.14 -7.16 -4.77
CA ARG A 320 -27.36 -8.59 -4.45
C ARG A 320 -26.57 -9.06 -3.22
N GLY A 321 -25.83 -8.17 -2.55
CA GLY A 321 -24.99 -8.49 -1.40
C GLY A 321 -23.62 -9.08 -1.75
N GLU A 322 -23.24 -9.05 -3.03
CA GLU A 322 -21.93 -9.50 -3.50
C GLU A 322 -20.88 -8.39 -3.30
N GLU A 323 -19.60 -8.76 -3.24
CA GLU A 323 -18.50 -7.80 -3.14
C GLU A 323 -17.94 -7.47 -4.53
N VAL A 324 -17.49 -6.23 -4.67
CA VAL A 324 -16.76 -5.77 -5.85
C VAL A 324 -15.40 -5.28 -5.40
N TRP A 325 -14.37 -5.93 -5.90
CA TRP A 325 -12.99 -5.52 -5.83
C TRP A 325 -12.52 -5.09 -7.23
N TRP A 326 -11.30 -4.63 -7.33
CA TRP A 326 -10.59 -4.52 -8.61
C TRP A 326 -9.12 -4.80 -8.41
N TYR A 327 -8.37 -4.84 -9.50
CA TYR A 327 -6.93 -4.94 -9.44
C TYR A 327 -6.24 -4.08 -10.49
N VAL A 328 -4.95 -3.87 -10.23
CA VAL A 328 -3.96 -3.37 -11.18
C VAL A 328 -2.77 -4.33 -11.14
N CYS A 329 -2.01 -4.39 -12.23
CA CYS A 329 -0.84 -5.26 -12.39
C CYS A 329 0.12 -4.61 -13.38
N CYS A 330 0.72 -5.40 -14.28
CA CYS A 330 1.54 -4.91 -15.39
C CYS A 330 0.79 -3.99 -16.38
N GLY A 331 -0.53 -3.87 -16.21
CA GLY A 331 -1.35 -2.77 -16.71
C GLY A 331 -2.46 -2.42 -15.71
N PRO A 332 -3.19 -1.32 -15.94
CA PRO A 332 -2.98 -0.34 -17.00
C PRO A 332 -1.83 0.63 -16.74
N GLY A 333 -1.33 1.29 -17.80
CA GLY A 333 -0.50 2.49 -17.69
C GLY A 333 -1.34 3.78 -17.76
N LYS A 334 -0.68 4.93 -17.92
CA LYS A 334 -1.35 6.22 -18.16
C LYS A 334 -2.36 6.09 -19.33
N PRO A 335 -3.58 6.67 -19.24
CA PRO A 335 -4.03 7.65 -18.25
C PRO A 335 -4.57 7.08 -16.93
N TYR A 336 -4.56 5.76 -16.73
CA TYR A 336 -5.01 5.14 -15.48
C TYR A 336 -3.98 5.28 -14.36
N ALA A 337 -4.46 5.22 -13.12
CA ALA A 337 -3.65 5.06 -11.91
C ALA A 337 -3.11 3.62 -11.76
N ASN A 338 -1.87 3.46 -11.31
CA ASN A 338 -1.23 2.18 -10.99
C ASN A 338 0.00 2.40 -10.07
N PHE A 339 0.79 1.36 -9.79
CA PHE A 339 1.89 1.32 -8.82
C PHE A 339 3.28 1.16 -9.45
N PHE A 340 3.49 1.67 -10.67
CA PHE A 340 4.80 1.63 -11.33
C PHE A 340 5.78 2.65 -10.76
N VAL A 341 7.07 2.35 -10.80
CA VAL A 341 8.13 3.22 -10.26
C VAL A 341 8.19 4.57 -10.97
N ASP A 342 7.88 4.60 -12.26
CA ASP A 342 7.95 5.78 -13.11
C ASP A 342 6.66 6.62 -13.11
N MET A 343 5.60 6.17 -12.43
CA MET A 343 4.37 6.95 -12.24
C MET A 343 4.52 8.05 -11.19
N ASP A 344 3.65 9.05 -11.26
CA ASP A 344 3.68 10.18 -10.33
C ASP A 344 3.13 9.74 -8.96
N GLY A 345 3.61 10.34 -7.88
CA GLY A 345 3.22 9.91 -6.53
C GLY A 345 1.71 9.95 -6.26
N ILE A 346 1.01 10.90 -6.89
CA ILE A 346 -0.47 11.00 -6.81
C ILE A 346 -1.18 9.82 -7.48
N ASP A 347 -0.60 9.21 -8.52
CA ASP A 347 -1.20 8.08 -9.23
C ASP A 347 -1.36 6.86 -8.28
N HIS A 348 -0.45 6.68 -7.31
CA HIS A 348 -0.53 5.60 -6.32
C HIS A 348 -1.62 5.82 -5.26
N ARG A 349 -1.93 7.08 -4.97
CA ARG A 349 -2.82 7.47 -3.87
C ARG A 349 -4.27 7.65 -4.36
N ILE A 350 -4.45 8.20 -5.55
CA ILE A 350 -5.77 8.51 -6.11
C ILE A 350 -6.64 7.27 -6.35
N LEU A 351 -6.03 6.10 -6.54
CA LEU A 351 -6.76 4.85 -6.74
C LEU A 351 -7.71 4.55 -5.57
N PHE A 352 -7.35 4.94 -4.35
CA PHE A 352 -8.18 4.77 -3.15
C PHE A 352 -9.34 5.77 -3.06
N TRP A 353 -9.15 6.98 -3.59
CA TRP A 353 -10.23 7.96 -3.73
C TRP A 353 -11.24 7.51 -4.79
N GLN A 354 -10.75 6.98 -5.91
CA GLN A 354 -11.57 6.34 -6.94
C GLN A 354 -12.31 5.13 -6.36
N GLN A 355 -11.64 4.34 -5.51
CA GLN A 355 -12.26 3.20 -4.83
C GLN A 355 -13.47 3.64 -4.00
N LYS A 356 -13.33 4.73 -3.24
CA LYS A 356 -14.45 5.31 -2.48
C LYS A 356 -15.52 5.90 -3.40
N MET A 357 -15.14 6.55 -4.50
CA MET A 357 -16.09 7.11 -5.48
C MET A 357 -17.06 6.04 -5.98
N PHE A 358 -16.52 4.89 -6.41
CA PHE A 358 -17.29 3.81 -7.02
C PHE A 358 -17.85 2.82 -6.00
N GLY A 359 -17.61 3.02 -4.70
CA GLY A 359 -18.05 2.11 -3.65
C GLY A 359 -17.38 0.74 -3.71
N VAL A 360 -16.18 0.63 -4.30
CA VAL A 360 -15.45 -0.62 -4.44
C VAL A 360 -14.90 -1.06 -3.07
N GLN A 361 -15.12 -2.32 -2.70
CA GLN A 361 -14.87 -2.83 -1.35
C GLN A 361 -13.47 -3.40 -1.17
N GLY A 362 -12.73 -3.69 -2.26
CA GLY A 362 -11.38 -4.22 -2.16
C GLY A 362 -10.44 -3.92 -3.32
N LEU A 363 -9.14 -3.97 -3.03
CA LEU A 363 -8.05 -3.84 -3.99
C LEU A 363 -7.15 -5.07 -3.93
N LEU A 364 -7.03 -5.77 -5.06
CA LEU A 364 -6.09 -6.87 -5.25
C LEU A 364 -4.83 -6.37 -5.96
N TYR A 365 -3.68 -6.85 -5.50
CA TYR A 365 -2.39 -6.63 -6.15
C TYR A 365 -1.58 -7.93 -6.12
N TRP A 366 -1.20 -8.44 -7.29
CA TRP A 366 -0.78 -9.83 -7.45
C TRP A 366 0.48 -10.19 -6.63
N ASN A 367 1.41 -9.26 -6.40
CA ASN A 367 2.56 -9.49 -5.53
C ASN A 367 3.22 -8.20 -5.01
N THR A 368 3.99 -8.30 -3.93
CA THR A 368 4.80 -7.20 -3.36
C THR A 368 6.29 -7.47 -3.37
N ILE A 369 6.71 -8.72 -3.67
CA ILE A 369 8.10 -9.21 -3.61
C ILE A 369 8.43 -10.20 -4.73
N TRP A 370 7.85 -10.03 -5.93
CA TRP A 370 8.16 -10.88 -7.08
C TRP A 370 9.56 -10.58 -7.62
N TRP A 371 10.55 -11.31 -7.12
CA TRP A 371 11.95 -11.23 -7.56
C TRP A 371 12.39 -12.50 -8.27
N ASP A 372 11.67 -12.85 -9.33
CA ASP A 372 12.01 -13.99 -10.18
C ASP A 372 13.38 -13.74 -10.86
N PRO A 373 14.34 -14.68 -10.75
CA PRO A 373 15.67 -14.53 -11.33
C PRO A 373 15.66 -14.40 -12.87
N ASN A 374 14.64 -14.90 -13.56
CA ASN A 374 14.48 -14.73 -15.00
C ASN A 374 14.15 -13.27 -15.39
N SER A 375 13.60 -12.49 -14.46
CA SER A 375 13.31 -11.07 -14.67
C SER A 375 14.31 -10.14 -13.98
N THR A 376 14.58 -10.35 -12.69
CA THR A 376 15.45 -9.48 -11.89
C THR A 376 16.47 -10.25 -11.05
N GLN A 377 17.75 -9.91 -11.24
CA GLN A 377 18.85 -10.45 -10.45
C GLN A 377 18.97 -9.73 -9.10
N ASP A 378 18.81 -8.40 -9.11
CA ASP A 378 18.78 -7.55 -7.92
C ASP A 378 17.76 -6.39 -8.13
N PRO A 379 16.65 -6.34 -7.37
CA PRO A 379 15.67 -5.25 -7.49
C PRO A 379 16.24 -3.88 -7.12
N TRP A 380 17.39 -3.80 -6.45
CA TRP A 380 18.10 -2.53 -6.22
C TRP A 380 18.79 -1.96 -7.47
N GLU A 381 18.99 -2.77 -8.52
CA GLU A 381 19.63 -2.35 -9.77
C GLU A 381 18.63 -2.34 -10.93
N ASP A 382 17.70 -3.30 -10.95
CA ASP A 382 16.71 -3.45 -12.00
C ASP A 382 15.41 -4.04 -11.41
N ILE A 383 14.36 -3.22 -11.38
CA ILE A 383 13.06 -3.59 -10.84
C ILE A 383 12.02 -3.86 -11.93
N ALA A 384 12.42 -4.15 -13.17
CA ALA A 384 11.53 -4.79 -14.13
C ALA A 384 11.39 -6.28 -13.78
N THR A 385 10.36 -6.59 -13.01
CA THR A 385 10.10 -7.92 -12.40
C THR A 385 9.28 -8.86 -13.29
N VAL A 386 8.64 -8.32 -14.33
CA VAL A 386 7.75 -9.03 -15.26
C VAL A 386 8.23 -8.89 -16.71
N LYS A 387 9.54 -9.02 -16.94
CA LYS A 387 10.15 -8.82 -18.28
C LYS A 387 9.61 -9.77 -19.35
N ASN A 388 9.14 -10.95 -18.94
CA ASN A 388 8.48 -11.91 -19.81
C ASN A 388 7.12 -11.41 -20.33
N ILE A 389 6.49 -10.46 -19.64
CA ILE A 389 5.23 -9.82 -20.07
C ILE A 389 5.53 -8.48 -20.73
N ASN A 390 6.20 -7.58 -20.01
CA ASN A 390 6.61 -6.28 -20.52
C ASN A 390 7.90 -5.81 -19.81
N PRO A 391 9.04 -5.72 -20.51
CA PRO A 391 10.32 -5.30 -19.92
C PRO A 391 10.38 -3.80 -19.57
N GLN A 392 9.37 -3.01 -19.93
CA GLN A 392 9.29 -1.58 -19.64
C GLN A 392 8.36 -1.27 -18.47
N VAL A 393 7.81 -2.29 -17.80
CA VAL A 393 7.03 -2.11 -16.58
C VAL A 393 7.95 -2.27 -15.38
N TYR A 394 8.18 -1.17 -14.67
CA TYR A 394 9.08 -1.14 -13.52
C TYR A 394 8.31 -1.15 -12.20
N GLY A 395 8.65 -2.10 -11.32
CA GLY A 395 8.13 -2.21 -9.97
C GLY A 395 6.80 -2.95 -9.85
N ASP A 396 6.20 -3.40 -10.95
CA ASP A 396 5.02 -4.26 -10.86
C ASP A 396 5.34 -5.53 -10.05
N GLY A 397 4.46 -6.02 -9.20
CA GLY A 397 4.78 -7.17 -8.34
C GLY A 397 5.87 -6.94 -7.29
N SER A 398 6.45 -5.74 -7.17
CA SER A 398 7.49 -5.42 -6.19
C SER A 398 7.32 -4.02 -5.61
N LEU A 399 6.77 -3.93 -4.40
CA LEU A 399 6.58 -2.67 -3.66
C LEU A 399 7.63 -2.45 -2.56
N VAL A 400 8.53 -3.42 -2.34
CA VAL A 400 9.57 -3.35 -1.32
C VAL A 400 10.91 -3.85 -1.87
N TYR A 401 11.97 -3.65 -1.10
CA TYR A 401 13.33 -4.07 -1.45
C TYR A 401 13.90 -5.04 -0.40
N PRO A 402 14.81 -5.96 -0.78
CA PRO A 402 15.50 -6.82 0.18
C PRO A 402 16.49 -6.01 1.01
N GLY A 403 16.33 -6.05 2.34
CA GLY A 403 17.08 -5.16 3.23
C GLY A 403 18.56 -5.47 3.39
N LYS A 404 19.06 -6.65 2.97
CA LYS A 404 20.46 -7.05 3.18
C LYS A 404 21.46 -6.02 2.66
N ARG A 405 21.25 -5.45 1.48
CA ARG A 405 22.11 -4.40 0.89
C ARG A 405 22.09 -3.10 1.71
N ALA A 406 20.96 -2.78 2.32
CA ALA A 406 20.80 -1.66 3.24
C ALA A 406 21.17 -2.04 4.70
N GLY A 407 21.73 -3.23 4.92
CA GLY A 407 22.03 -3.84 6.22
C GLY A 407 20.84 -3.94 7.16
N VAL A 408 19.63 -4.07 6.62
CA VAL A 408 18.38 -4.32 7.34
C VAL A 408 18.07 -5.81 7.28
N TYR A 409 17.82 -6.43 8.43
CA TYR A 409 17.28 -7.79 8.47
C TYR A 409 15.77 -7.77 8.27
N GLY A 410 15.33 -7.83 7.01
CA GLY A 410 13.92 -7.73 6.63
C GLY A 410 13.70 -6.90 5.37
N PRO A 411 12.47 -6.44 5.11
CA PRO A 411 12.18 -5.55 4.00
C PRO A 411 12.73 -4.14 4.23
N VAL A 412 13.01 -3.45 3.12
CA VAL A 412 13.10 -1.99 3.04
C VAL A 412 11.87 -1.49 2.29
N THR A 413 11.14 -0.54 2.87
CA THR A 413 9.94 0.05 2.24
C THR A 413 10.32 0.92 1.03
N SER A 414 9.30 1.39 0.30
CA SER A 414 9.46 2.24 -0.88
C SER A 414 8.56 3.47 -0.79
N ILE A 415 8.88 4.51 -1.57
CA ILE A 415 8.00 5.67 -1.75
C ILE A 415 6.62 5.21 -2.21
N ARG A 416 6.54 4.24 -3.12
CA ARG A 416 5.27 3.69 -3.59
C ARG A 416 4.45 3.06 -2.47
N LEU A 417 5.06 2.21 -1.63
CA LEU A 417 4.34 1.54 -0.55
C LEU A 417 3.85 2.54 0.50
N GLU A 418 4.65 3.55 0.84
CA GLU A 418 4.22 4.59 1.80
C GLU A 418 3.12 5.48 1.18
N LEU A 419 3.16 5.80 -0.11
CA LEU A 419 2.05 6.53 -0.78
C LEU A 419 0.77 5.70 -0.93
N ILE A 420 0.91 4.37 -1.07
CA ILE A 420 -0.21 3.44 -0.99
C ILE A 420 -0.80 3.46 0.42
N CYS A 421 0.02 3.47 1.47
CA CYS A 421 -0.41 3.63 2.86
C CYS A 421 -1.22 4.93 3.04
N ASP A 422 -0.68 6.07 2.59
CA ASP A 422 -1.37 7.36 2.62
C ASP A 422 -2.76 7.26 1.93
N GLY A 423 -2.84 6.55 0.80
CA GLY A 423 -4.10 6.34 0.09
C GLY A 423 -5.08 5.46 0.85
N THR A 424 -4.59 4.44 1.55
CA THR A 424 -5.45 3.63 2.44
C THR A 424 -5.97 4.44 3.61
N GLU A 425 -5.18 5.37 4.14
CA GLU A 425 -5.57 6.26 5.24
C GLU A 425 -6.54 7.34 4.77
N ASP A 426 -6.41 7.85 3.54
CA ASP A 426 -7.41 8.71 2.91
C ASP A 426 -8.78 8.04 2.82
N TYR A 427 -8.82 6.75 2.49
CA TYR A 427 -10.07 5.99 2.46
C TYR A 427 -10.75 5.99 3.84
N GLU A 428 -9.96 5.91 4.93
CA GLU A 428 -10.49 6.01 6.29
C GLU A 428 -11.03 7.42 6.59
N TYR A 429 -10.33 8.46 6.18
CA TYR A 429 -10.82 9.85 6.30
C TYR A 429 -12.14 10.03 5.57
N LEU A 430 -12.25 9.52 4.34
CA LEU A 430 -13.48 9.59 3.55
C LEU A 430 -14.61 8.78 4.19
N THR A 431 -14.31 7.64 4.81
CA THR A 431 -15.29 6.81 5.50
C THR A 431 -15.80 7.48 6.78
N LEU A 432 -14.91 8.10 7.57
CA LEU A 432 -15.30 8.92 8.72
C LEU A 432 -16.11 10.14 8.28
N TYR A 433 -15.70 10.81 7.20
CA TYR A 433 -16.39 11.97 6.66
C TYR A 433 -17.80 11.62 6.15
N GLU A 434 -17.94 10.52 5.43
CA GLU A 434 -19.25 10.02 4.99
C GLU A 434 -20.18 9.70 6.15
N LYS A 435 -19.66 9.11 7.23
CA LYS A 435 -20.45 8.83 8.43
C LYS A 435 -20.99 10.11 9.10
N GLU A 436 -20.22 11.18 9.11
CA GLU A 436 -20.56 12.42 9.82
C GLU A 436 -21.30 13.45 8.94
N PHE A 437 -21.06 13.44 7.62
CA PHE A 437 -21.55 14.46 6.68
C PHE A 437 -22.40 13.88 5.53
N GLY A 438 -22.48 12.56 5.39
CA GLY A 438 -23.28 11.87 4.38
C GLY A 438 -22.58 11.67 3.04
N ALA A 439 -23.06 10.70 2.26
CA ALA A 439 -22.47 10.28 1.00
C ALA A 439 -22.39 11.41 -0.05
N THR A 440 -23.39 12.30 -0.12
CA THR A 440 -23.38 13.42 -1.07
C THR A 440 -22.18 14.35 -0.84
N ALA A 441 -21.95 14.78 0.39
CA ALA A 441 -20.82 15.66 0.73
C ALA A 441 -19.47 14.98 0.47
N THR A 442 -19.36 13.67 0.75
CA THR A 442 -18.16 12.89 0.45
C THR A 442 -17.89 12.81 -1.05
N GLN A 443 -18.92 12.52 -1.85
CA GLN A 443 -18.80 12.46 -3.31
C GLN A 443 -18.46 13.81 -3.92
N GLU A 444 -18.98 14.92 -3.40
CA GLU A 444 -18.57 16.27 -3.80
C GLU A 444 -17.08 16.52 -3.55
N ALA A 445 -16.58 16.16 -2.36
CA ALA A 445 -15.15 16.30 -2.04
C ALA A 445 -14.26 15.42 -2.93
N ILE A 446 -14.66 14.18 -3.21
CA ILE A 446 -13.91 13.28 -4.11
C ILE A 446 -13.89 13.83 -5.55
N ARG A 447 -15.01 14.41 -6.02
CA ARG A 447 -15.14 14.97 -7.38
C ARG A 447 -14.25 16.18 -7.66
N GLU A 448 -13.71 16.81 -6.62
CA GLU A 448 -12.67 17.84 -6.77
C GLU A 448 -11.35 17.25 -7.26
N LEU A 449 -11.11 15.95 -7.06
CA LEU A 449 -9.84 15.29 -7.41
C LEU A 449 -9.97 14.29 -8.56
N THR A 450 -11.11 13.64 -8.72
CA THR A 450 -11.29 12.63 -9.77
C THR A 450 -12.73 12.61 -10.26
N ARG A 451 -12.93 12.31 -11.55
CA ARG A 451 -14.26 12.17 -12.17
C ARG A 451 -14.48 10.77 -12.77
N SER A 452 -13.39 10.09 -13.09
CA SER A 452 -13.36 8.73 -13.62
C SER A 452 -12.02 8.06 -13.27
N LEU A 453 -11.84 6.81 -13.70
CA LEU A 453 -10.58 6.08 -13.55
C LEU A 453 -9.41 6.69 -14.37
N THR A 454 -9.71 7.55 -15.34
CA THR A 454 -8.72 8.17 -16.25
C THR A 454 -8.67 9.70 -16.17
N GLU A 455 -9.67 10.34 -15.57
CA GLU A 455 -9.72 11.79 -15.37
C GLU A 455 -9.56 12.12 -13.88
N PHE A 456 -8.37 12.59 -13.51
CA PHE A 456 -8.04 12.97 -12.15
C PHE A 456 -6.90 13.99 -12.07
N GLU A 457 -6.86 14.70 -10.95
CA GLU A 457 -5.89 15.72 -10.57
C GLU A 457 -4.46 15.15 -10.57
N LYS A 458 -3.49 15.97 -11.01
CA LYS A 458 -2.08 15.59 -11.10
C LYS A 458 -1.20 16.35 -10.11
N ASP A 459 -1.70 17.44 -9.52
CA ASP A 459 -0.98 18.15 -8.46
C ASP A 459 -1.25 17.51 -7.09
N PRO A 460 -0.25 16.86 -6.45
CA PRO A 460 -0.43 16.32 -5.11
C PRO A 460 -0.84 17.37 -4.06
N LYS A 461 -0.50 18.66 -4.26
CA LYS A 461 -0.91 19.72 -3.31
C LYS A 461 -2.43 19.90 -3.28
N ARG A 462 -3.12 19.67 -4.39
CA ARG A 462 -4.58 19.74 -4.47
C ARG A 462 -5.22 18.60 -3.69
N LEU A 463 -4.66 17.38 -3.79
CA LEU A 463 -5.09 16.24 -2.97
C LEU A 463 -4.90 16.54 -1.47
N GLU A 464 -3.71 17.01 -1.05
CA GLU A 464 -3.48 17.36 0.36
C GLU A 464 -4.46 18.45 0.84
N ALA A 465 -4.76 19.45 0.01
CA ALA A 465 -5.68 20.52 0.38
C ALA A 465 -7.12 20.03 0.60
N VAL A 466 -7.62 19.13 -0.25
CA VAL A 466 -8.94 18.51 -0.09
C VAL A 466 -8.97 17.65 1.17
N ARG A 467 -7.93 16.85 1.39
CA ARG A 467 -7.80 16.02 2.59
C ARG A 467 -7.74 16.84 3.88
N GLU A 468 -6.94 17.89 3.93
CA GLU A 468 -6.84 18.82 5.06
C GLU A 468 -8.20 19.48 5.36
N ARG A 469 -8.99 19.81 4.33
CA ARG A 469 -10.34 20.34 4.50
C ARG A 469 -11.28 19.32 5.13
N ILE A 470 -11.24 18.06 4.69
CA ILE A 470 -11.98 16.94 5.30
C ILE A 470 -11.57 16.78 6.77
N ALA A 471 -10.26 16.78 7.04
CA ALA A 471 -9.72 16.64 8.39
C ALA A 471 -10.22 17.75 9.33
N ARG A 472 -10.21 19.01 8.88
CA ARG A 472 -10.74 20.15 9.66
C ARG A 472 -12.23 20.02 9.95
N ALA A 473 -13.00 19.52 9.00
CA ALA A 473 -14.43 19.29 9.20
C ALA A 473 -14.69 18.20 10.26
N LEU A 474 -13.94 17.09 10.20
CA LEU A 474 -13.98 16.02 11.20
C LEU A 474 -13.55 16.52 12.58
N ASP A 475 -12.44 17.25 12.66
CA ASP A 475 -11.89 17.82 13.90
C ASP A 475 -12.89 18.77 14.59
N ALA A 476 -13.56 19.63 13.81
CA ALA A 476 -14.56 20.55 14.32
C ALA A 476 -15.83 19.84 14.84
N ARG A 477 -16.21 18.69 14.27
CA ARG A 477 -17.34 17.88 14.76
C ARG A 477 -16.99 17.13 16.03
N HIS A 478 -15.81 16.53 16.08
CA HIS A 478 -15.38 15.75 17.23
C HIS A 478 -15.16 16.63 18.47
N SER A 479 -14.61 17.83 18.28
CA SER A 479 -14.41 18.81 19.37
C SER A 479 -15.71 19.37 19.98
N ARG A 480 -16.87 19.11 19.38
CA ARG A 480 -18.20 19.54 19.88
C ARG A 480 -18.95 18.44 20.62
N ARG A 481 -18.49 17.19 20.54
CA ARG A 481 -19.01 16.06 21.32
C ARG A 481 -18.24 15.95 22.62
#